data_AF-A0A9D4FUD0-F1
#
_entry.id   AF-A0A9D4FUD0-F1
#
_cell.length_a   1.000
_cell.length_b   1.000
_cell.length_c   1.000
_cell.angle_alpha   90.00
_cell.angle_beta   90.00
_cell.angle_gamma   90.00
#
_symmetry.space_group_name_H-M   'P 1'
#
loop_
_entity.id
_entity.type
_entity.pdbx_description
1 polymer ?
#
loop_
_entity_poly.entity_id
_entity_poly.type
_entity_poly.pdbx_seq_one_letter_code
_entity_poly.pdbx_strand_id
1 'polypeptide(L)'
;MATEDEVRKFQALDWVLFALMLGISAVIGIFYAVKEFLNKNSNNADYLMGGRNMQLVPVATSILVSFMSAILIIGMPAEMYTAGTLYFMYLIGMILAIILSAIIFVPLLYPLRLTSSFEYLQMRFNSHAAKLIGTVIMIIQQ
;
A
#
# COMPACT_ATOMS: atom_id res chain seq x y z
N MET A 1 27.47 9.93 34.54
CA MET A 1 27.68 11.04 33.60
C MET A 1 28.03 10.38 32.27
N ALA A 2 26.99 9.93 31.56
CA ALA A 2 27.15 9.18 30.32
C ALA A 2 27.53 10.16 29.22
N THR A 3 28.65 9.87 28.56
CA THR A 3 29.28 10.64 27.49
C THR A 3 28.30 10.84 26.33
N GLU A 4 27.86 12.07 26.13
CA GLU A 4 27.29 12.57 24.89
C GLU A 4 28.40 12.63 23.83
N ASP A 5 28.79 11.51 23.21
CA ASP A 5 29.71 11.53 22.06
C ASP A 5 29.68 10.20 21.29
N GLU A 6 28.81 10.11 20.29
CA GLU A 6 29.21 9.94 18.88
C GLU A 6 27.92 9.96 18.04
N VAL A 7 27.58 11.13 17.51
CA VAL A 7 26.65 11.19 16.37
C VAL A 7 27.36 10.52 15.20
N ARG A 8 27.13 9.21 15.05
CA ARG A 8 27.73 8.36 14.02
C ARG A 8 27.42 8.99 12.66
N LYS A 9 28.40 9.67 12.07
CA LYS A 9 28.27 10.27 10.73
C LYS A 9 28.06 9.15 9.72
N PHE A 10 27.14 9.35 8.78
CA PHE A 10 26.87 8.39 7.70
C PHE A 10 28.17 7.94 7.05
N GLN A 11 28.44 6.64 7.11
CA GLN A 11 29.65 6.07 6.53
C GLN A 11 29.50 6.02 5.00
N ALA A 12 30.61 5.99 4.27
CA ALA A 12 30.58 5.88 2.81
C ALA A 12 29.76 4.65 2.33
N LEU A 13 29.73 3.59 3.14
CA LEU A 13 28.91 2.39 2.88
C LEU A 13 27.41 2.67 2.94
N ASP A 14 26.94 3.50 3.87
CA ASP A 14 25.52 3.84 3.99
C ASP A 14 25.03 4.61 2.76
N TRP A 15 25.87 5.53 2.25
CA TRP A 15 25.61 6.27 1.02
C TRP A 15 25.57 5.36 -0.21
N VAL A 16 26.48 4.39 -0.30
CA VAL A 16 26.49 3.41 -1.40
C VAL A 16 25.23 2.55 -1.36
N LEU A 17 24.82 2.05 -0.18
CA LEU A 17 23.59 1.26 -0.03
C LEU A 17 22.34 2.06 -0.37
N PHE A 18 22.28 3.33 0.06
CA PHE A 18 21.17 4.23 -0.26
C PHE A 18 21.08 4.50 -1.77
N ALA A 19 22.21 4.81 -2.41
CA ALA A 19 22.26 5.03 -3.86
C ALA A 19 21.89 3.76 -4.64
N LEU A 20 22.33 2.59 -4.18
CA LEU A 20 22.02 1.31 -4.81
C LEU A 20 20.53 0.95 -4.67
N MET A 21 19.94 1.16 -3.50
CA MET A 21 18.49 0.96 -3.26
C MET A 21 17.66 1.85 -4.20
N LEU A 22 17.98 3.15 -4.26
CA LEU A 22 17.31 4.08 -5.17
C LEU A 22 17.55 3.72 -6.63
N GLY A 23 18.77 3.33 -6.98
CA GLY A 23 19.15 2.92 -8.33
C GLY A 23 18.34 1.72 -8.81
N ILE A 24 18.26 0.65 -8.00
CA ILE A 24 17.46 -0.54 -8.34
C ILE A 24 15.98 -0.18 -8.51
N SER A 25 15.42 0.60 -7.58
CA SER A 25 14.03 1.07 -7.66
C SER A 25 13.75 1.86 -8.95
N ALA A 26 14.64 2.80 -9.28
CA ALA A 26 14.53 3.61 -10.49
C ALA A 26 14.69 2.78 -11.76
N VAL A 27 15.63 1.84 -11.80
CA VAL A 27 15.85 0.95 -12.96
C VAL A 27 14.62 0.09 -13.22
N ILE A 28 14.00 -0.48 -12.19
CA ILE A 28 12.76 -1.25 -12.34
C ILE A 28 11.65 -0.36 -12.90
N GLY A 29 11.45 0.83 -12.32
CA GLY A 29 10.45 1.79 -12.81
C GLY A 29 10.66 2.21 -14.27
N ILE A 30 11.89 2.54 -14.65
CA ILE A 30 12.25 2.93 -16.02
C ILE A 30 12.08 1.74 -16.97
N PHE A 31 12.48 0.54 -16.57
CA PHE A 31 12.34 -0.66 -17.40
C PHE A 31 10.87 -0.94 -17.75
N TYR A 32 9.97 -0.87 -16.76
CA TYR A 32 8.53 -1.02 -17.00
C TYR A 32 7.95 0.14 -17.83
N ALA A 33 8.35 1.39 -17.56
CA ALA A 33 7.91 2.55 -18.34
C ALA A 33 8.33 2.48 -19.82
N VAL A 34 9.58 2.08 -20.10
CA VAL A 34 10.09 1.90 -21.46
C VAL A 34 9.41 0.73 -22.15
N LYS A 35 9.26 -0.41 -21.47
CA LYS A 35 8.55 -1.58 -22.01
C LYS A 35 7.12 -1.26 -22.42
N GLU A 36 6.43 -0.45 -21.64
CA GLU A 36 5.07 -0.01 -21.93
C GLU A 36 5.01 1.02 -23.06
N PHE A 37 5.96 1.96 -23.13
CA PHE A 37 6.07 2.89 -24.25
C PHE A 37 6.34 2.19 -25.60
N LEU A 38 7.12 1.09 -25.60
CA LEU A 38 7.35 0.26 -26.79
C LEU A 38 6.11 -0.54 -27.19
N ASN A 39 5.29 -0.97 -26.22
CA ASN A 39 4.00 -1.63 -26.47
C ASN A 39 2.92 -0.57 -26.71
N LYS A 40 2.89 -0.03 -27.93
CA LYS A 40 1.98 1.02 -28.44
C LYS A 40 0.45 0.77 -28.34
N ASN A 41 0.03 -0.26 -27.62
CA ASN A 41 -1.35 -0.75 -27.51
C ASN A 41 -1.85 -0.90 -26.05
N SER A 42 -1.15 -0.37 -25.04
CA SER A 42 -1.63 -0.38 -23.66
C SER A 42 -2.76 0.66 -23.48
N ASN A 43 -3.98 0.17 -23.45
CA ASN A 43 -5.14 0.97 -23.07
C ASN A 43 -4.98 1.36 -21.58
N ASN A 44 -5.38 2.56 -21.15
CA ASN A 44 -5.25 3.00 -19.75
C ASN A 44 -5.84 2.00 -18.74
N ALA A 45 -6.86 1.24 -19.17
CA ALA A 45 -7.47 0.17 -18.39
C ALA A 45 -6.53 -1.02 -18.13
N ASP A 46 -5.64 -1.38 -19.07
CA ASP A 46 -4.71 -2.50 -18.90
C ASP A 46 -3.56 -2.15 -17.96
N TYR A 47 -3.13 -0.88 -17.91
CA TYR A 47 -2.16 -0.38 -16.93
C TYR A 47 -2.74 -0.41 -15.50
N LEU A 48 -3.97 0.08 -15.32
CA LEU A 48 -4.62 0.14 -14.00
C LEU A 48 -5.12 -1.24 -13.52
N MET A 49 -5.49 -2.15 -14.43
CA MET A 49 -6.03 -3.48 -14.10
C MET A 49 -4.99 -4.61 -14.22
N GLY A 50 -3.76 -4.32 -14.62
CA GLY A 50 -2.70 -5.31 -14.83
C GLY A 50 -3.09 -6.42 -15.83
N GLY A 51 -3.90 -6.10 -16.84
CA GLY A 51 -4.42 -7.06 -17.82
C GLY A 51 -5.36 -8.14 -17.26
N ARG A 52 -5.89 -7.98 -16.04
CA ARG A 52 -6.83 -8.91 -15.35
C ARG A 52 -6.36 -10.38 -15.21
N ASN A 53 -5.12 -10.68 -15.56
CA ASN A 53 -4.49 -12.01 -15.51
C ASN A 53 -3.30 -12.04 -14.53
N MET A 54 -3.29 -11.15 -13.53
CA MET A 54 -2.25 -11.16 -12.51
C MET A 54 -2.35 -12.42 -11.65
N GLN A 55 -1.23 -13.12 -11.49
CA GLN A 55 -1.12 -14.27 -10.61
C GLN A 55 -1.39 -13.86 -9.15
N LEU A 56 -1.99 -14.76 -8.37
CA LEU A 56 -2.38 -14.51 -6.97
C LEU A 56 -1.20 -14.04 -6.11
N VAL A 57 -0.01 -14.58 -6.34
CA VAL A 57 1.19 -14.31 -5.55
C VAL A 57 1.63 -12.83 -5.67
N PRO A 58 1.91 -12.28 -6.87
CA PRO A 58 2.18 -10.86 -7.05
C PRO A 58 1.14 -9.92 -6.43
N VAL A 59 -0.15 -10.27 -6.56
CA VAL A 59 -1.25 -9.45 -6.02
C VAL A 59 -1.23 -9.44 -4.49
N ALA A 60 -1.09 -10.61 -3.86
CA ALA A 60 -0.99 -10.71 -2.40
C ALA A 60 0.24 -9.96 -1.87
N THR A 61 1.39 -10.10 -2.54
CA THR A 61 2.61 -9.37 -2.17
C THR A 61 2.43 -7.85 -2.29
N SER A 62 1.79 -7.36 -3.36
CA SER A 62 1.52 -5.93 -3.52
C SER A 62 0.63 -5.40 -2.39
N ILE A 63 -0.43 -6.13 -2.02
CA ILE A 63 -1.33 -5.73 -0.93
C ILE A 63 -0.55 -5.67 0.39
N LEU A 64 0.28 -6.67 0.69
CA LEU A 64 1.12 -6.68 1.90
C LEU A 64 2.08 -5.48 1.93
N VAL A 65 2.71 -5.16 0.80
CA VAL A 65 3.61 -4.00 0.70
C VAL A 65 2.85 -2.69 0.89
N SER A 66 1.65 -2.55 0.33
CA SER A 66 0.82 -1.36 0.53
C SER A 66 0.40 -1.15 1.98
N PHE A 67 0.24 -2.22 2.76
CA PHE A 67 -0.05 -2.11 4.19
C PHE A 67 1.18 -1.77 5.05
N MET A 68 2.39 -2.07 4.57
CA MET A 68 3.63 -1.82 5.31
C MET A 68 4.01 -0.33 5.25
N SER A 69 3.65 0.43 6.28
CA SER A 69 4.10 1.81 6.49
C SER A 69 5.27 1.88 7.48
N ALA A 70 6.13 2.91 7.33
CA ALA A 70 7.19 3.21 8.29
C ALA A 70 6.64 3.45 9.72
N ILE A 71 5.40 3.94 9.80
CA ILE A 71 4.67 4.10 11.07
C ILE A 71 4.48 2.76 11.77
N LEU A 72 4.24 1.67 11.02
CA LEU A 72 4.09 0.35 11.65
C LEU A 72 5.43 -0.16 12.20
N ILE A 73 6.52 0.01 11.45
CA ILE A 73 7.83 -0.54 11.82
C ILE A 73 8.37 0.12 13.10
N ILE A 74 8.19 1.43 13.26
CA ILE A 74 8.71 2.19 14.40
C ILE A 74 7.63 2.42 15.47
N GLY A 75 6.39 2.65 15.05
CA GLY A 75 5.27 2.98 15.94
C GLY A 75 4.72 1.79 16.70
N MET A 76 4.58 0.62 16.08
CA MET A 76 4.04 -0.59 16.74
C MET A 76 4.88 -1.05 17.94
N PRO A 77 6.23 -1.12 17.88
CA PRO A 77 7.02 -1.42 19.07
C PRO A 77 6.99 -0.29 20.11
N ALA A 78 6.89 0.97 19.70
CA ALA A 78 6.75 2.10 20.61
C ALA A 78 5.41 2.05 21.38
N GLU A 79 4.32 1.71 20.70
CA GLU A 79 3.02 1.49 21.32
C GLU A 79 2.99 0.23 22.19
N MET A 80 3.63 -0.85 21.75
CA MET A 80 3.74 -2.06 22.56
C MET A 80 4.53 -1.82 23.85
N TYR A 81 5.52 -0.92 23.82
CA TYR A 81 6.29 -0.53 24.99
C TYR A 81 5.46 0.28 26.01
N THR A 82 4.52 1.11 25.55
CA THR A 82 3.70 1.97 26.43
C THR A 82 2.41 1.30 26.89
N ALA A 83 1.74 0.55 26.01
CA ALA A 83 0.42 -0.05 26.25
C ALA A 83 0.48 -1.54 26.65
N GLY A 84 1.64 -2.20 26.51
CA GLY A 84 1.86 -3.57 26.95
C GLY A 84 0.83 -4.56 26.39
N THR A 85 0.12 -5.25 27.29
CA THR A 85 -0.82 -6.34 26.95
C THR A 85 -2.08 -5.87 26.20
N LEU A 86 -2.48 -4.60 26.34
CA LEU A 86 -3.68 -4.07 25.66
C LEU A 86 -3.52 -4.12 24.13
N TYR A 87 -2.30 -3.88 23.66
CA TYR A 87 -1.95 -3.87 22.26
C TYR A 87 -2.08 -5.27 21.61
N PHE A 88 -1.83 -6.34 22.37
CA PHE A 88 -2.00 -7.71 21.88
C PHE A 88 -3.48 -8.03 21.57
N MET A 89 -4.40 -7.51 22.39
CA MET A 89 -5.84 -7.65 22.14
C MET A 89 -6.30 -6.87 20.90
N TYR A 90 -5.68 -5.71 20.65
CA TYR A 90 -5.88 -4.95 19.40
C TYR A 90 -5.43 -5.74 18.16
N LEU A 91 -4.25 -6.36 18.19
CA LEU A 91 -3.75 -7.19 17.08
C LEU A 91 -4.71 -8.33 16.72
N ILE A 92 -5.25 -9.04 17.71
CA ILE A 92 -6.22 -10.12 17.49
C ILE A 92 -7.50 -9.56 16.85
N GLY A 93 -8.02 -8.44 17.37
CA GLY A 93 -9.20 -7.78 16.80
C GLY A 93 -8.98 -7.33 15.36
N MET A 94 -7.80 -6.79 15.03
CA MET A 94 -7.43 -6.37 13.69
C MET A 94 -7.38 -7.55 12.72
N ILE A 95 -6.78 -8.68 13.10
CA ILE A 95 -6.73 -9.90 12.26
C ILE A 95 -8.14 -10.38 11.95
N LEU A 96 -9.01 -10.46 12.96
CA LEU A 96 -10.41 -10.86 12.77
C LEU A 96 -11.17 -9.89 11.87
N ALA A 97 -10.98 -8.59 12.04
CA ALA A 97 -11.61 -7.56 11.22
C ALA A 97 -11.19 -7.67 9.75
N ILE A 98 -9.91 -7.96 9.47
CA ILE A 98 -9.40 -8.17 8.11
C ILE A 98 -10.03 -9.40 7.46
N ILE A 99 -10.11 -10.53 8.18
CA ILE A 99 -10.72 -11.76 7.66
C ILE A 99 -12.20 -11.53 7.37
N LEU A 100 -12.93 -10.92 8.30
CA LEU A 100 -14.36 -10.63 8.14
C LEU A 100 -14.60 -9.66 6.98
N SER A 101 -13.78 -8.62 6.88
CA SER A 101 -13.82 -7.66 5.77
C SER A 101 -13.58 -8.36 4.43
N ALA A 102 -12.57 -9.23 4.33
CA ALA A 102 -12.30 -9.97 3.11
C ALA A 102 -13.51 -10.85 2.70
N ILE A 103 -14.13 -11.55 3.64
CA ILE A 103 -15.29 -12.42 3.35
C ILE A 103 -16.52 -11.62 2.91
N ILE A 104 -16.72 -10.40 3.42
CA ILE A 104 -17.91 -9.59 3.08
C ILE A 104 -17.68 -8.76 1.81
N PHE A 105 -16.53 -8.08 1.71
CA PHE A 105 -16.26 -7.14 0.62
C PHE A 105 -15.84 -7.84 -0.67
N VAL A 106 -15.12 -8.98 -0.62
CA VAL A 106 -14.72 -9.71 -1.83
C VAL A 106 -15.93 -10.17 -2.65
N PRO A 107 -16.92 -10.92 -2.12
CA PRO A 107 -18.07 -11.35 -2.93
C PRO A 107 -18.97 -10.18 -3.34
N LEU A 108 -18.96 -9.07 -2.60
CA LEU A 108 -19.72 -7.88 -2.95
C LEU A 108 -19.11 -7.15 -4.15
N LEU A 109 -17.78 -6.95 -4.18
CA LEU A 109 -17.13 -6.11 -5.19
C LEU A 109 -16.65 -6.89 -6.42
N TYR A 110 -16.28 -8.16 -6.26
CA TYR A 110 -15.76 -8.99 -7.35
C TYR A 110 -16.69 -9.13 -8.56
N PRO A 111 -18.02 -9.32 -8.43
CA PRO A 111 -18.90 -9.45 -9.59
C PRO A 111 -19.12 -8.13 -10.35
N LEU A 112 -18.91 -6.97 -9.74
CA LEU A 112 -19.16 -5.67 -10.39
C LEU A 112 -18.02 -5.22 -11.33
N ARG A 113 -16.87 -5.92 -11.35
CA ARG A 113 -15.71 -5.63 -12.23
C ARG A 113 -15.30 -4.15 -12.27
N LEU A 114 -15.43 -3.47 -11.14
CA LEU A 114 -15.18 -2.03 -11.02
C LEU A 114 -13.69 -1.71 -11.09
N THR A 115 -13.39 -0.54 -11.66
CA THR A 115 -12.01 -0.08 -11.79
C THR A 115 -11.48 0.63 -10.54
N SER A 116 -12.40 1.07 -9.67
CA SER A 116 -12.11 1.71 -8.39
C SER A 116 -13.20 1.35 -7.37
N SER A 117 -12.82 1.11 -6.12
CA SER A 117 -13.78 0.84 -5.03
C SER A 117 -14.81 1.97 -4.84
N PHE A 118 -14.46 3.22 -5.20
CA PHE A 118 -15.36 4.37 -5.10
C PHE A 118 -16.43 4.41 -6.21
N GLU A 119 -16.26 3.65 -7.29
CA GLU A 119 -17.26 3.48 -8.34
C GLU A 119 -18.51 2.77 -7.80
N TYR A 120 -18.34 1.92 -6.78
CA TYR A 120 -19.46 1.30 -6.06
C TYR A 120 -20.34 2.34 -5.35
N LEU A 121 -19.73 3.38 -4.75
CA LEU A 121 -20.50 4.46 -4.13
C LEU A 121 -21.28 5.27 -5.17
N GLN A 122 -20.73 5.46 -6.37
CA GLN A 122 -21.43 6.14 -7.45
C GLN A 122 -22.66 5.33 -7.91
N MET A 123 -22.54 4.00 -8.08
CA MET A 123 -23.66 3.15 -8.49
C MET A 123 -24.75 3.06 -7.42
N ARG A 124 -24.37 3.01 -6.14
CA ARG A 124 -25.33 2.86 -5.03
C ARG A 124 -26.07 4.16 -4.69
N PHE A 125 -25.43 5.31 -4.83
CA PHE A 125 -26.03 6.62 -4.49
C PHE A 125 -26.45 7.46 -5.71
N ASN A 126 -26.20 6.97 -6.93
CA ASN A 126 -26.45 7.66 -8.21
C ASN A 126 -25.91 9.11 -8.25
N SER A 127 -24.86 9.40 -7.49
CA SER A 127 -24.35 10.75 -7.29
C SER A 127 -22.83 10.80 -7.42
N HIS A 128 -22.35 11.66 -8.30
CA HIS A 128 -20.92 11.94 -8.46
C HIS A 128 -20.30 12.57 -7.20
N ALA A 129 -21.10 13.22 -6.35
CA ALA A 129 -20.63 13.82 -5.11
C ALA A 129 -20.11 12.76 -4.11
N ALA A 130 -20.74 11.58 -4.05
CA ALA A 130 -20.32 10.50 -3.16
C ALA A 130 -18.93 9.93 -3.53
N LYS A 131 -18.65 9.82 -4.84
CA LYS A 131 -17.33 9.43 -5.35
C LYS A 131 -16.26 10.49 -5.04
N LEU A 132 -16.62 11.76 -5.21
CA LEU A 132 -15.72 12.89 -4.97
C LEU A 132 -15.38 13.01 -3.48
N ILE A 133 -16.37 12.91 -2.59
CA ILE A 133 -16.17 12.90 -1.14
C ILE A 133 -15.29 11.71 -0.73
N GLY A 134 -15.56 10.50 -1.23
CA GLY A 134 -14.75 9.32 -0.91
C GLY A 134 -13.28 9.48 -1.33
N THR A 135 -13.05 10.03 -2.52
CA THR A 135 -11.69 10.28 -3.02
C THR A 135 -10.98 11.36 -2.19
N VAL A 136 -11.68 12.44 -1.82
CA VAL A 136 -11.12 13.52 -0.98
C VAL A 136 -10.77 13.03 0.41
N ILE A 137 -11.64 12.24 1.05
CA ILE A 137 -11.38 11.66 2.36
C ILE A 137 -10.13 10.77 2.31
N MET A 138 -9.99 9.94 1.26
CA MET A 138 -8.82 9.09 1.11
C MET A 138 -7.54 9.92 0.96
N ILE A 139 -7.54 10.99 0.16
CA ILE A 139 -6.38 11.89 0.01
C ILE A 139 -5.99 12.55 1.34
N ILE A 140 -6.96 12.86 2.20
CA ILE A 140 -6.70 13.49 3.50
C ILE A 140 -6.16 12.49 4.53
N GLN A 141 -6.55 11.21 4.45
CA GLN A 141 -6.17 10.19 5.43
C GLN A 141 -4.88 9.43 5.11
N GLN A 142 -4.47 9.37 3.84
CA GLN A 142 -3.31 8.60 3.37
C GLN A 142 -1.95 9.23 3.74
#